data_AF-A0A0D5LK20-F1
#
_entry.id   AF-A0A0D5LK20-F1
#
_cell.length_a   1.000
_cell.length_b   1.000
_cell.length_c   1.000
_cell.angle_alpha   90.00
_cell.angle_beta   90.00
_cell.angle_gamma   90.00
#
_symmetry.space_group_name_H-M   'P 1'
#
loop_
_entity.id
_entity.type
_entity.pdbx_description
1 polymer ?
#
loop_
_entity_poly.entity_id
_entity_poly.type
_entity_poly.pdbx_seq_one_letter_code
_entity_poly.pdbx_strand_id
1 'polypeptide(L)'
;MRKALAFFLKTTVSLIVAFTIFVIFEVYYKRGQCIVLPNGTMLADSLIFGPRHGASGRRDLVLRDAEGRLLAATDEPVTLSRDGAEPDLLILSYAGGEMAMPAETLMRTIFKRAYMDMGLTQNVWTEENYPPGTVIAITSLAVIRNALTFDPDFEKRRCGTPLFVPVAP
;
A
#
# COMPACT_ATOMS: atom_id res chain seq x y z
N MET A 1 -40.68 -1.12 -31.41
CA MET A 1 -40.04 -1.76 -30.24
C MET A 1 -38.69 -2.41 -30.53
N ARG A 2 -38.54 -3.32 -31.51
CA ARG A 2 -37.24 -4.01 -31.80
C ARG A 2 -36.05 -3.09 -32.07
N LYS A 3 -36.23 -2.01 -32.85
CA LYS A 3 -35.15 -1.03 -33.13
C LYS A 3 -34.73 -0.22 -31.90
N ALA A 4 -35.69 0.17 -31.05
CA ALA A 4 -35.41 0.86 -29.79
C ALA A 4 -34.68 -0.06 -28.81
N LEU A 5 -35.14 -1.31 -28.66
CA LEU A 5 -34.48 -2.32 -27.83
C LEU A 5 -33.04 -2.58 -28.28
N ALA A 6 -32.80 -2.72 -29.59
CA ALA A 6 -31.47 -2.90 -30.14
C ALA A 6 -30.56 -1.68 -29.90
N PHE A 7 -31.12 -0.46 -29.97
CA PHE A 7 -30.38 0.77 -29.65
C PHE A 7 -30.00 0.80 -28.15
N PHE A 8 -30.95 0.53 -27.25
CA PHE A 8 -30.68 0.46 -25.82
C PHE A 8 -29.60 -0.59 -25.48
N LEU A 9 -29.70 -1.79 -26.02
CA LEU A 9 -28.69 -2.85 -25.83
C LEU A 9 -27.30 -2.41 -26.28
N LYS A 10 -27.18 -1.78 -27.45
CA LYS A 10 -25.89 -1.27 -27.95
C LYS A 10 -25.32 -0.21 -27.01
N THR A 11 -26.13 0.75 -26.58
CA THR A 11 -25.68 1.80 -25.67
C THR A 11 -25.24 1.24 -24.31
N THR A 12 -26.01 0.30 -23.75
CA THR A 12 -25.64 -0.36 -22.48
C THR A 12 -24.34 -1.14 -22.60
N VAL A 13 -24.16 -1.93 -23.68
CA VAL A 13 -22.91 -2.66 -23.92
C VAL A 13 -21.73 -1.70 -24.07
N SER A 14 -21.88 -0.61 -24.84
CA SER A 14 -20.83 0.40 -24.98
C SER A 14 -20.46 1.07 -23.65
N LEU A 15 -21.44 1.37 -22.79
CA LEU A 15 -21.20 1.93 -21.47
C LEU A 15 -20.45 0.94 -20.56
N ILE A 16 -20.84 -0.34 -20.58
CA ILE A 16 -20.14 -1.38 -19.83
C ILE A 16 -18.68 -1.47 -20.29
N VAL A 17 -18.43 -1.53 -21.61
CA VAL A 17 -17.07 -1.60 -22.15
C VAL A 17 -16.25 -0.37 -21.75
N ALA A 18 -16.79 0.83 -21.88
CA ALA A 18 -16.11 2.06 -21.48
C ALA A 18 -15.78 2.09 -19.98
N PHE A 19 -16.73 1.68 -19.13
CA PHE A 19 -16.53 1.58 -17.69
C PHE A 19 -15.46 0.54 -17.35
N THR A 20 -15.48 -0.63 -17.99
CA THR A 20 -14.45 -1.67 -17.79
C THR A 20 -13.07 -1.17 -18.18
N ILE A 21 -12.92 -0.49 -19.32
CA ILE A 21 -11.63 0.10 -19.74
C ILE A 21 -11.14 1.11 -18.72
N PHE A 22 -12.03 1.99 -18.23
CA PHE A 22 -11.70 2.98 -17.21
C PHE A 22 -11.21 2.31 -15.92
N VAL A 23 -11.91 1.29 -15.43
CA VAL A 23 -11.51 0.54 -14.23
C VAL A 23 -10.16 -0.16 -14.42
N ILE A 24 -9.93 -0.77 -15.58
CA ILE A 24 -8.64 -1.42 -15.89
C ILE A 24 -7.51 -0.39 -15.88
N PHE A 25 -7.73 0.78 -16.48
CA PHE A 25 -6.75 1.86 -16.52
C PHE A 25 -6.44 2.41 -15.11
N GLU A 26 -7.47 2.65 -14.29
CA GLU A 26 -7.32 3.04 -12.89
C GLU A 26 -6.50 2.04 -12.09
N VAL A 27 -6.80 0.74 -12.25
CA VAL A 27 -6.08 -0.34 -11.59
C VAL A 27 -4.63 -0.38 -12.05
N TYR A 28 -4.39 -0.28 -13.35
CA TYR A 28 -3.05 -0.25 -13.93
C TYR A 28 -2.23 0.92 -13.39
N TYR A 29 -2.81 2.12 -13.34
CA TYR A 29 -2.15 3.31 -12.86
C TYR A 29 -1.83 3.22 -11.36
N LYS A 30 -2.81 2.90 -10.52
CA LYS A 30 -2.64 2.87 -9.05
C LYS A 30 -1.73 1.74 -8.58
N ARG A 31 -1.76 0.57 -9.24
CA ARG A 31 -0.94 -0.59 -8.85
C ARG A 31 0.43 -0.62 -9.52
N GLY A 32 0.59 0.10 -10.63
CA GLY A 32 1.90 0.34 -11.25
C GLY A 32 2.75 1.40 -10.53
N GLN A 33 2.24 1.95 -9.42
CA GLN A 33 2.94 2.94 -8.60
C GLN A 33 3.52 2.33 -7.32
N CYS A 34 4.75 2.73 -6.99
CA CYS A 34 5.33 2.55 -5.68
C CYS A 34 5.22 3.85 -4.88
N ILE A 35 5.19 3.67 -3.57
CA ILE A 35 5.29 4.77 -2.61
C ILE A 35 6.73 4.78 -2.11
N VAL A 36 7.39 5.93 -2.24
CA VAL A 36 8.72 6.12 -1.69
C VAL A 36 8.58 6.43 -0.20
N LEU A 37 9.18 5.60 0.63
CA LEU A 37 9.21 5.77 2.09
C LEU A 37 10.31 6.78 2.48
N PRO A 38 10.28 7.34 3.70
CA PRO A 38 11.20 8.40 4.10
C PRO A 38 12.69 8.01 4.08
N ASN A 39 13.00 6.71 4.18
CA ASN A 39 14.36 6.18 4.06
C ASN A 39 14.77 5.85 2.61
N GLY A 40 13.95 6.20 1.61
CA GLY A 40 14.19 5.95 0.19
C GLY A 40 13.75 4.57 -0.31
N THR A 41 13.34 3.66 0.57
CA THR A 41 12.78 2.36 0.16
C THR A 41 11.43 2.53 -0.55
N MET A 42 11.06 1.57 -1.37
CA MET A 42 9.85 1.62 -2.19
C MET A 42 8.87 0.52 -1.82
N LEU A 43 7.62 0.89 -1.55
CA LEU A 43 6.52 -0.02 -1.27
C LEU A 43 5.58 -0.11 -2.48
N ALA A 44 5.44 -1.30 -3.07
CA ALA A 44 4.68 -1.51 -4.30
C ALA A 44 3.77 -2.75 -4.21
N ASP A 45 2.74 -2.80 -5.07
CA ASP A 45 2.09 -4.10 -5.36
C ASP A 45 3.13 -5.03 -6.03
N SER A 46 3.09 -6.31 -5.70
CA SER A 46 3.89 -7.33 -6.41
C SER A 46 3.45 -7.49 -7.87
N LEU A 47 2.16 -7.29 -8.12
CA LEU A 47 1.48 -7.52 -9.40
C LEU A 47 0.38 -6.49 -9.64
N ILE A 48 0.22 -6.03 -10.88
CA ILE A 48 -0.91 -5.16 -11.24
C ILE A 48 -2.21 -5.96 -11.22
N PHE A 49 -2.27 -7.10 -11.89
CA PHE A 49 -3.44 -7.97 -11.97
C PHE A 49 -3.13 -9.33 -11.34
N GLY A 50 -2.84 -9.31 -10.04
CA GLY A 50 -2.66 -10.51 -9.23
C GLY A 50 -3.93 -10.90 -8.46
N PRO A 51 -4.13 -12.21 -8.18
CA PRO A 51 -5.09 -12.64 -7.18
C PRO A 51 -4.68 -12.09 -5.80
N ARG A 52 -5.66 -11.98 -4.90
CA ARG A 52 -5.40 -11.71 -3.49
C ARG A 52 -4.99 -13.04 -2.84
N HIS A 53 -3.85 -13.06 -2.15
CA HIS A 53 -3.31 -14.26 -1.53
C HIS A 53 -3.49 -14.23 0.01
N GLY A 54 -3.37 -15.40 0.63
CA GLY A 54 -3.50 -15.59 2.08
C GLY A 54 -4.93 -15.66 2.64
N ALA A 55 -5.06 -16.11 3.89
CA ALA A 55 -6.33 -16.19 4.63
C ALA A 55 -7.00 -14.81 4.82
N SER A 56 -6.22 -13.74 4.70
CA SER A 56 -6.68 -12.36 4.83
C SER A 56 -7.19 -11.75 3.52
N GLY A 57 -7.03 -12.44 2.39
CA GLY A 57 -7.33 -11.89 1.06
C GLY A 57 -6.59 -10.57 0.78
N ARG A 58 -5.39 -10.41 1.35
CA ARG A 58 -4.56 -9.22 1.16
C ARG A 58 -3.73 -9.39 -0.12
N ARG A 59 -3.23 -8.27 -0.65
CA ARG A 59 -2.38 -8.29 -1.83
C ARG A 59 -0.94 -8.45 -1.40
N ASP A 60 -0.21 -9.29 -2.10
CA ASP A 60 1.23 -9.40 -1.94
C ASP A 60 1.85 -8.06 -2.31
N LEU A 61 2.43 -7.40 -1.31
CA LEU A 61 3.22 -6.21 -1.52
C LEU A 61 4.70 -6.57 -1.48
N VAL A 62 5.49 -5.74 -2.15
CA VAL A 62 6.93 -5.84 -2.16
C VAL A 62 7.54 -4.58 -1.58
N LEU A 63 8.57 -4.78 -0.76
CA LEU A 63 9.50 -3.76 -0.34
C LEU A 63 10.75 -3.87 -1.22
N ARG A 64 11.19 -2.73 -1.73
CA ARG A 64 12.41 -2.60 -2.51
C ARG A 64 13.30 -1.53 -1.91
N ASP A 65 14.61 -1.65 -2.09
CA ASP A 65 15.52 -0.56 -1.75
C ASP A 65 15.42 0.59 -2.78
N ALA A 66 16.23 1.63 -2.60
CA ALA A 66 16.26 2.80 -3.47
C ALA A 66 16.68 2.43 -4.92
N GLU A 67 17.48 1.38 -5.07
CA GLU A 67 17.93 0.85 -6.37
C GLU A 67 16.90 -0.08 -7.02
N GLY A 68 15.81 -0.41 -6.33
CA GLY A 68 14.73 -1.26 -6.82
C GLY A 68 14.96 -2.76 -6.61
N ARG A 69 16.00 -3.17 -5.88
CA ARG A 69 16.23 -4.56 -5.49
C ARG A 69 15.18 -4.98 -4.47
N LEU A 70 14.72 -6.23 -4.59
CA LEU A 70 13.70 -6.77 -3.69
C LEU A 70 14.31 -7.00 -2.30
N LEU A 71 13.72 -6.38 -1.28
CA LEU A 71 14.06 -6.59 0.13
C LEU A 71 13.13 -7.64 0.75
N ALA A 72 11.83 -7.50 0.50
CA ALA A 72 10.83 -8.46 0.98
C ALA A 72 9.63 -8.53 0.03
N ALA A 73 9.05 -9.71 -0.06
CA ALA A 73 7.74 -9.96 -0.66
C ALA A 73 6.93 -10.75 0.37
N THR A 74 5.95 -10.11 1.00
CA THR A 74 5.22 -10.74 2.10
C THR A 74 3.80 -10.18 2.25
N ASP A 75 2.87 -11.05 2.63
CA ASP A 75 1.54 -10.72 3.12
C ASP A 75 1.43 -10.79 4.65
N GLU A 76 2.53 -11.16 5.32
CA GLU A 76 2.59 -11.32 6.77
C GLU A 76 2.48 -9.97 7.51
N PRO A 77 2.08 -10.02 8.79
CA PRO A 77 2.10 -8.84 9.63
C PRO A 77 3.50 -8.23 9.75
N VAL A 78 3.55 -6.90 9.79
CA VAL A 78 4.74 -6.12 10.07
C VAL A 78 4.56 -5.38 11.39
N THR A 79 5.67 -5.17 12.09
CA THR A 79 5.68 -4.46 13.37
C THR A 79 6.28 -3.08 13.17
N LEU A 80 5.58 -2.07 13.69
CA LEU A 80 6.06 -0.69 13.78
C LEU A 80 6.45 -0.43 15.24
N SER A 81 7.69 -0.03 15.47
CA SER A 81 8.21 0.29 16.82
C SER A 81 9.07 1.54 16.80
N ARG A 82 9.20 2.23 17.94
CA ARG A 82 10.20 3.30 18.08
C ARG A 82 11.54 2.69 18.42
N ASP A 83 12.60 3.20 17.81
CA ASP A 83 13.95 2.88 18.21
C ASP A 83 14.19 3.33 19.68
N GLY A 84 14.95 2.54 20.44
CA GLY A 84 15.27 2.83 21.84
C GLY A 84 16.48 3.75 22.01
N ALA A 85 17.40 3.76 21.05
CA ALA A 85 18.60 4.60 21.06
C ALA A 85 18.38 5.91 20.28
N GLU A 86 17.66 5.84 19.16
CA GLU A 86 17.39 6.98 18.28
C GLU A 86 15.88 7.27 18.20
N PRO A 87 15.29 7.97 19.18
CA PRO A 87 13.83 8.04 19.35
C PRO A 87 13.08 8.65 18.16
N ASP A 88 13.75 9.42 17.31
CA ASP A 88 13.19 10.02 16.09
C ASP A 88 13.00 8.99 14.96
N LEU A 89 13.54 7.78 15.12
CA LEU A 89 13.42 6.68 14.19
C LEU A 89 12.28 5.74 14.55
N LEU A 90 11.58 5.33 13.51
CA LEU A 90 10.62 4.26 13.49
C LEU A 90 11.23 3.05 12.80
N ILE A 91 11.15 1.91 13.46
CA ILE A 91 11.59 0.63 12.94
C ILE A 91 10.38 -0.12 12.40
N LEU A 92 10.42 -0.46 11.11
CA LEU A 92 9.52 -1.40 10.48
C LEU A 92 10.21 -2.77 10.42
N SER A 93 9.75 -3.70 11.26
CA SER A 93 10.22 -5.09 11.27
C SER A 93 9.28 -5.96 10.41
N TYR A 94 9.87 -6.79 9.55
CA TYR A 94 9.16 -7.68 8.63
C TYR A 94 9.89 -9.02 8.51
N ALA A 95 9.22 -10.03 7.96
CA ALA A 95 9.87 -11.31 7.66
C ALA A 95 11.00 -11.09 6.65
N GLY A 96 12.25 -11.13 7.12
CA GLY A 96 13.45 -10.91 6.31
C GLY A 96 14.35 -9.77 6.78
N GLY A 97 13.89 -8.90 7.69
CA GLY A 97 14.74 -7.86 8.26
C GLY A 97 13.99 -6.70 8.90
N GLU A 98 14.73 -5.64 9.14
CA GLU A 98 14.22 -4.40 9.73
C GLU A 98 14.67 -3.21 8.90
N MET A 99 13.90 -2.13 8.93
CA MET A 99 14.32 -0.86 8.36
C MET A 99 13.94 0.29 9.27
N ALA A 100 14.88 1.21 9.47
CA ALA A 100 14.68 2.45 10.18
C ALA A 100 14.25 3.56 9.21
N MET A 101 13.37 4.44 9.68
CA MET A 101 12.95 5.64 8.95
C MET A 101 12.48 6.73 9.92
N PRO A 102 12.55 8.02 9.55
CA PRO A 102 11.96 9.09 10.35
C PRO A 102 10.50 8.80 10.76
N ALA A 103 10.22 8.83 12.07
CA ALA A 103 8.95 8.43 12.63
C ALA A 103 7.81 9.40 12.30
N GLU A 104 8.07 10.70 12.41
CA GLU A 104 7.03 11.74 12.35
C GLU A 104 6.22 11.69 11.05
N THR A 105 6.88 11.58 9.91
CA THR A 105 6.23 11.61 8.59
C THR A 105 5.34 10.40 8.37
N LEU A 106 5.83 9.19 8.68
CA LEU A 106 5.08 7.96 8.45
C LEU A 106 3.92 7.81 9.44
N MET A 107 4.16 8.14 10.70
CA MET A 107 3.24 7.90 11.79
C MET A 107 2.01 8.80 11.73
N ARG A 108 2.20 10.09 11.40
CA ARG A 108 1.06 11.01 11.21
C ARG A 108 0.09 10.49 10.16
N THR A 109 0.57 9.97 9.03
CA THR A 109 -0.30 9.46 7.95
C THR A 109 -0.93 8.12 8.28
N ILE A 110 -0.17 7.17 8.82
CA ILE A 110 -0.70 5.84 9.17
C ILE A 110 -1.76 5.96 10.27
N PHE A 111 -1.49 6.71 11.35
CA PHE A 111 -2.46 6.87 12.43
C PHE A 111 -3.70 7.65 12.00
N LYS A 112 -3.52 8.70 11.20
CA LYS A 112 -4.63 9.51 10.70
C LYS A 112 -5.58 8.73 9.80
N ARG A 113 -5.08 7.94 8.85
CA ARG A 113 -5.95 7.24 7.90
C ARG A 113 -6.27 5.81 8.31
N ALA A 114 -5.29 5.03 8.76
CA ALA A 114 -5.53 3.63 9.08
C ALA A 114 -6.35 3.48 10.36
N TYR A 115 -6.16 4.35 11.37
CA TYR A 115 -6.76 4.17 12.69
C TYR A 115 -7.93 5.12 12.98
N MET A 116 -7.97 6.35 12.44
CA MET A 116 -9.16 7.21 12.61
C MET A 116 -10.37 6.71 11.81
N ASP A 117 -10.18 6.14 10.61
CA ASP A 117 -11.28 5.58 9.80
C ASP A 117 -11.94 4.37 10.48
N MET A 118 -11.28 3.77 11.49
CA MET A 118 -11.82 2.71 12.35
C MET A 118 -12.54 3.25 13.60
N GLY A 119 -12.72 4.56 13.74
CA GLY A 119 -13.38 5.19 14.89
C GLY A 119 -12.51 5.23 16.16
N LEU A 120 -11.22 4.91 16.06
CA LEU A 120 -10.26 4.92 17.18
C LEU A 120 -9.61 6.30 17.34
N THR A 121 -10.43 7.35 17.43
CA THR A 121 -10.01 8.77 17.45
C THR A 121 -9.19 9.16 18.69
N GLN A 122 -9.09 8.30 19.70
CA GLN A 122 -8.32 8.55 20.93
C GLN A 122 -6.82 8.26 20.80
N ASN A 123 -6.38 7.57 19.75
CA ASN A 123 -4.97 7.21 19.55
C ASN A 123 -4.32 8.19 18.57
N VAL A 124 -4.19 9.45 18.95
CA VAL A 124 -3.33 10.38 18.20
C VAL A 124 -1.89 10.01 18.53
N TRP A 125 -1.06 9.84 17.50
CA TRP A 125 0.37 9.63 17.70
C TRP A 125 0.96 10.87 18.39
N THR A 126 1.45 10.66 19.61
CA THR A 126 2.27 11.61 20.35
C THR A 126 3.45 10.85 20.93
N GLU A 127 4.56 11.55 21.15
CA GLU A 127 5.75 10.93 21.76
C GLU A 127 5.47 10.43 23.18
N GLU A 128 4.56 11.07 23.91
CA GLU A 128 4.14 10.67 25.26
C GLU A 128 3.40 9.33 25.28
N ASN A 129 2.56 9.07 24.28
CA ASN A 129 1.79 7.83 24.18
C ASN A 129 2.64 6.64 23.73
N TYR A 130 3.77 6.89 23.07
CA TYR A 130 4.65 5.88 22.50
C TYR A 130 6.11 6.24 22.83
N PRO A 131 6.62 5.85 24.02
CA PRO A 131 7.99 6.13 24.42
C PRO A 131 9.01 5.32 23.58
N PRO A 132 10.30 5.70 23.61
CA PRO A 132 11.36 4.98 22.88
C PRO A 132 11.40 3.49 23.23
N GLY A 133 11.70 2.63 22.26
CA GLY A 133 11.73 1.17 22.43
C GLY A 133 10.36 0.50 22.53
N THR A 134 9.25 1.22 22.28
CA THR A 134 7.91 0.62 22.32
C THR A 134 7.42 0.14 20.96
N VAL A 135 6.68 -0.97 20.99
CA VAL A 135 5.88 -1.42 19.85
C VAL A 135 4.65 -0.53 19.75
N ILE A 136 4.50 0.11 18.59
CA ILE A 136 3.41 1.04 18.34
C ILE A 136 2.22 0.31 17.71
N ALA A 137 2.48 -0.55 16.74
CA ALA A 137 1.44 -1.28 16.02
C ALA A 137 1.95 -2.58 15.41
N ILE A 138 1.06 -3.56 15.33
CA ILE A 138 1.20 -4.74 14.48
C ILE A 138 0.16 -4.60 13.37
N THR A 139 0.61 -4.50 12.12
CA THR A 139 -0.24 -4.19 10.96
C THR A 139 0.22 -4.97 9.73
N SER A 140 -0.14 -4.54 8.52
CA SER A 140 0.38 -5.11 7.27
C SER A 140 0.86 -4.01 6.33
N LEU A 141 1.78 -4.36 5.43
CA LEU A 141 2.21 -3.49 4.35
C LEU A 141 1.01 -2.99 3.53
N ALA A 142 -0.04 -3.80 3.34
CA ALA A 142 -1.24 -3.42 2.61
C ALA A 142 -1.98 -2.24 3.25
N VAL A 143 -2.11 -2.24 4.58
CA VAL A 143 -2.73 -1.15 5.33
C VAL A 143 -1.87 0.11 5.24
N ILE A 144 -0.55 -0.03 5.41
CA ILE A 144 0.41 1.07 5.29
C ILE A 144 0.32 1.69 3.89
N ARG A 145 0.47 0.88 2.84
CA ARG A 145 0.40 1.35 1.45
C ARG A 145 -0.92 2.04 1.15
N ASN A 146 -2.04 1.49 1.61
CA ASN A 146 -3.35 2.09 1.37
C ASN A 146 -3.46 3.48 2.04
N ALA A 147 -2.99 3.62 3.28
CA ALA A 147 -2.96 4.91 3.97
C ALA A 147 -2.10 5.94 3.21
N LEU A 148 -0.89 5.55 2.81
CA LEU A 148 0.06 6.41 2.12
C LEU A 148 -0.35 6.75 0.67
N THR A 149 -1.08 5.87 -0.03
CA THR A 149 -1.49 6.05 -1.44
C THR A 149 -2.33 7.32 -1.62
N PHE A 150 -3.11 7.69 -0.62
CA PHE A 150 -3.99 8.86 -0.66
C PHE A 150 -3.37 10.10 -0.03
N ASP A 151 -2.19 9.99 0.58
CA ASP A 151 -1.49 11.13 1.15
C ASP A 151 -0.72 11.88 0.04
N PRO A 152 -0.90 13.20 -0.11
CA PRO A 152 -0.15 14.00 -1.08
C PRO A 152 1.31 14.21 -0.70
N ASP A 153 1.68 14.06 0.58
CA ASP A 153 3.04 14.36 1.07
C ASP A 153 4.03 13.23 0.72
N PHE A 154 3.53 12.05 0.35
CA PHE A 154 4.34 10.92 -0.06
C PHE A 154 4.55 10.88 -1.57
N GLU A 155 5.82 10.81 -1.97
CA GLU A 155 6.18 10.66 -3.37
C GLU A 155 5.71 9.31 -3.94
N LYS A 156 5.07 9.38 -5.11
CA LYS A 156 4.59 8.20 -5.85
C LYS A 156 5.37 8.12 -7.16
N ARG A 157 6.10 7.03 -7.35
CA ARG A 157 6.85 6.78 -8.59
C ARG A 157 6.25 5.60 -9.33
N ARG A 158 6.46 5.56 -10.64
CA ARG A 158 6.13 4.35 -11.42
C ARG A 158 7.20 3.31 -11.15
N CYS A 159 6.81 2.20 -10.53
CA CYS A 159 7.67 1.03 -10.42
C CYS A 159 7.29 0.06 -11.53
N GLY A 160 8.26 -0.68 -12.08
CA GLY A 160 8.04 -1.69 -13.12
C GLY A 160 7.27 -2.92 -12.62
N THR A 161 6.14 -2.72 -11.94
CA THR A 161 5.30 -3.79 -11.39
C THR A 161 4.80 -4.65 -12.54
N PRO A 162 5.07 -5.97 -12.51
CA PRO A 162 4.61 -6.86 -13.56
C PRO A 162 3.08 -6.91 -13.62
N LEU A 163 2.55 -7.05 -14.84
CA LEU A 163 1.11 -7.11 -15.06
C LEU A 163 0.49 -8.36 -14.43
N PHE A 164 1.16 -9.50 -14.59
CA PHE A 164 0.73 -10.82 -14.15
C PHE A 164 1.94 -11.57 -13.58
N VAL A 165 1.69 -12.71 -12.93
CA VAL A 165 2.75 -13.60 -12.46
C VAL A 165 3.62 -13.97 -13.68
N PRO A 166 4.94 -13.74 -13.65
CA PRO A 166 5.81 -14.19 -14.72
C PRO A 166 5.71 -15.71 -14.80
N VAL A 167 5.32 -16.22 -15.97
CA VAL A 167 5.39 -17.65 -16.26
C VAL A 167 6.88 -17.99 -16.32
N ALA A 168 7.36 -18.82 -15.38
CA ALA A 168 8.72 -19.31 -15.45
C ALA A 168 8.91 -20.08 -16.78
N PRO A 169 10.01 -19.84 -17.51
CA PRO A 169 10.31 -20.57 -18.73
C PRO A 169 10.50 -22.07 -18.49
#